data_AF-A0A965DM03-F1
#
_entry.id   AF-A0A965DM03-F1
#
_cell.length_a   1.000
_cell.length_b   1.000
_cell.length_c   1.000
_cell.angle_alpha   90.00
_cell.angle_beta   90.00
_cell.angle_gamma   90.00
#
_symmetry.space_group_name_H-M   'P 1'
#
loop_
_entity.id
_entity.type
_entity.pdbx_description
1 polymer ?
#
loop_
_entity_poly.entity_id
_entity_poly.type
_entity_poly.pdbx_seq_one_letter_code
_entity_poly.pdbx_strand_id
1 'polypeptide(L)'
;GNFAHMMGYEQEGFKELMRLYMTIHADHEGGNVSAHTTHLVGSALSDPFLSFAAGMNGLAGPLHGLANQEVIKWIFEMRETLGVDLPSKDQIADYVKKTLSEGKVVPGYGHAVLRKTDPRFTAQMEFGKKHMPDDPLVQTVWRIYDTVPDILNGLGKVKNPWPNVDAHSGALLVHYGMVEYEFYTVLFGVSRALGVLASLCWDRALGMPLERPKSVTTTLVKDWLAGKDQIWGE
;
A
#
# COMPACT_ATOMS: atom_id res chain seq x y z
N GLY A 1 5.32 19.64 -6.79
CA GLY A 1 5.64 21.08 -6.86
C GLY A 1 5.40 21.74 -5.52
N ASN A 2 4.29 22.45 -5.37
CA ASN A 2 4.00 23.23 -4.14
C ASN A 2 4.00 22.39 -2.86
N PHE A 3 3.44 21.18 -2.87
CA PHE A 3 3.44 20.33 -1.67
C PHE A 3 4.85 20.00 -1.16
N ALA A 4 5.76 19.60 -2.07
CA ALA A 4 7.18 19.40 -1.75
C ALA A 4 7.83 20.66 -1.17
N HIS A 5 7.60 21.82 -1.79
CA HIS A 5 8.10 23.11 -1.33
C HIS A 5 7.61 23.47 0.07
N MET A 6 6.31 23.29 0.36
CA MET A 6 5.74 23.57 1.68
C MET A 6 6.28 22.63 2.77
N MET A 7 6.74 21.42 2.42
CA MET A 7 7.44 20.52 3.33
C MET A 7 8.93 20.85 3.49
N GLY A 8 9.44 21.91 2.84
CA GLY A 8 10.84 22.34 2.92
C GLY A 8 11.79 21.72 1.91
N TYR A 9 11.27 20.96 0.93
CA TYR A 9 12.10 20.29 -0.09
C TYR A 9 12.18 21.10 -1.38
N GLU A 10 13.35 21.69 -1.63
CA GLU A 10 13.59 22.51 -2.82
C GLU A 10 14.11 21.75 -4.04
N GLN A 11 14.69 20.57 -3.83
CA GLN A 11 15.32 19.76 -4.87
C GLN A 11 14.30 19.39 -5.96
N GLU A 12 14.63 19.65 -7.24
CA GLU A 12 13.71 19.37 -8.34
C GLU A 12 13.40 17.87 -8.46
N GLY A 13 14.38 17.01 -8.17
CA GLY A 13 14.17 15.56 -8.12
C GLY A 13 13.08 15.14 -7.12
N PHE A 14 13.06 15.74 -5.92
CA PHE A 14 11.99 15.47 -4.96
C PHE A 14 10.64 16.05 -5.41
N LYS A 15 10.64 17.22 -6.07
CA LYS A 15 9.42 17.79 -6.67
C LYS A 15 8.86 16.88 -7.77
N GLU A 16 9.70 16.24 -8.59
CA GLU A 16 9.31 15.22 -9.56
C GLU A 16 8.83 13.93 -8.89
N LEU A 17 9.53 13.44 -7.85
CA LEU A 17 9.10 12.29 -7.07
C LEU A 17 7.70 12.50 -6.49
N MET A 18 7.43 13.67 -5.91
CA MET A 18 6.11 13.99 -5.37
C MET A 18 5.04 14.02 -6.45
N ARG A 19 5.33 14.50 -7.68
CA ARG A 19 4.36 14.45 -8.79
C ARG A 19 4.04 12.99 -9.15
N LEU A 20 5.06 12.14 -9.25
CA LEU A 20 4.89 10.70 -9.51
C LEU A 20 4.10 10.03 -8.39
N TYR A 21 4.55 10.17 -7.13
CA TYR A 21 3.94 9.56 -5.95
C TYR A 21 2.46 9.92 -5.83
N MET A 22 2.12 11.22 -5.96
CA MET A 22 0.74 11.69 -5.85
C MET A 22 -0.16 11.16 -6.97
N THR A 23 0.41 10.83 -8.13
CA THR A 23 -0.33 10.29 -9.27
C THR A 23 -0.60 8.80 -9.08
N ILE A 24 0.40 8.01 -8.69
CA ILE A 24 0.28 6.54 -8.68
C ILE A 24 -0.43 5.99 -7.44
N HIS A 25 -0.59 6.77 -6.37
CA HIS A 25 -1.36 6.40 -5.18
C HIS A 25 -2.79 7.00 -5.17
N ALA A 26 -3.14 7.76 -6.21
CA ALA A 26 -4.35 8.57 -6.26
C ALA A 26 -5.62 7.76 -6.06
N ASP A 27 -5.69 6.57 -6.65
CA ASP A 27 -6.84 5.69 -6.54
C ASP A 27 -6.44 4.21 -6.67
N HIS A 28 -7.24 3.31 -6.10
CA HIS A 28 -7.10 1.86 -6.29
C HIS A 28 -8.43 1.16 -5.97
N GLU A 29 -9.43 1.40 -6.83
CA GLU A 29 -10.80 0.88 -6.70
C GLU A 29 -11.52 1.36 -5.41
N GLY A 30 -12.78 0.94 -5.23
CA GLY A 30 -13.60 1.34 -4.09
C GLY A 30 -13.55 0.41 -2.88
N GLY A 31 -12.99 -0.80 -3.01
CA GLY A 31 -13.07 -1.84 -1.96
C GLY A 31 -12.04 -1.71 -0.82
N ASN A 32 -11.02 -0.86 -0.98
CA ASN A 32 -10.07 -0.59 0.08
C ASN A 32 -10.71 0.26 1.19
N VAL A 33 -10.28 0.07 2.44
CA VAL A 33 -10.95 0.64 3.63
C VAL A 33 -11.11 2.16 3.54
N SER A 34 -10.10 2.89 3.08
CA SER A 34 -10.19 4.36 2.97
C SER A 34 -11.22 4.81 1.91
N ALA A 35 -11.24 4.17 0.74
CA ALA A 35 -12.16 4.54 -0.33
C ALA A 35 -13.60 4.15 0.03
N HIS A 36 -13.80 2.93 0.54
CA HIS A 36 -15.10 2.46 0.97
C HIS A 36 -15.66 3.30 2.11
N THR A 37 -14.84 3.66 3.11
CA THR A 37 -15.29 4.51 4.22
C THR A 37 -15.70 5.90 3.74
N THR A 38 -14.94 6.52 2.83
CA THR A 38 -15.32 7.81 2.24
C THR A 38 -16.63 7.70 1.45
N HIS A 39 -16.82 6.64 0.67
CA HIS A 39 -18.08 6.37 -0.04
C HIS A 39 -19.26 6.16 0.93
N LEU A 40 -19.10 5.28 1.92
CA LEU A 40 -20.12 4.90 2.89
C LEU A 40 -20.62 6.12 3.67
N VAL A 41 -19.72 6.93 4.22
CA VAL A 41 -20.08 8.16 4.94
C VAL A 41 -20.74 9.17 3.99
N GLY A 42 -20.21 9.31 2.77
CA GLY A 42 -20.79 10.16 1.74
C GLY A 42 -22.19 9.72 1.28
N SER A 43 -22.51 8.43 1.33
CA SER A 43 -23.83 7.89 0.96
C SER A 43 -24.95 8.35 1.89
N ALA A 44 -24.61 8.77 3.12
CA ALA A 44 -25.51 9.42 4.07
C ALA A 44 -25.64 10.94 3.86
N LEU A 45 -25.14 11.46 2.73
CA LEU A 45 -25.10 12.89 2.38
C LEU A 45 -24.23 13.75 3.31
N SER A 46 -23.31 13.15 4.06
CA SER A 46 -22.23 13.91 4.70
C SER A 46 -21.35 14.57 3.64
N ASP A 47 -20.88 15.79 3.93
CA ASP A 47 -20.07 16.55 2.99
C ASP A 47 -18.68 15.90 2.75
N PRO A 48 -17.95 16.34 1.72
CA PRO A 48 -16.65 15.78 1.37
C PRO A 48 -15.60 15.84 2.50
N PHE A 49 -15.64 16.84 3.39
CA PHE A 49 -14.66 16.96 4.47
C PHE A 49 -14.87 15.86 5.51
N LEU A 50 -16.13 15.66 5.94
CA LEU A 50 -16.48 14.61 6.89
C LEU A 50 -16.21 13.22 6.31
N SER A 51 -16.57 13.02 5.05
CA SER A 51 -16.39 11.74 4.35
C SER A 51 -14.91 11.39 4.17
N PHE A 52 -14.08 12.36 3.80
CA PHE A 52 -12.64 12.16 3.67
C PHE A 52 -11.96 11.96 5.01
N ALA A 53 -12.33 12.73 6.05
CA ALA A 53 -11.79 12.56 7.39
C ALA A 53 -12.05 11.15 7.93
N ALA A 54 -13.25 10.61 7.73
CA ALA A 54 -13.55 9.22 8.07
C ALA A 54 -12.68 8.23 7.27
N GLY A 55 -12.49 8.48 5.98
CA GLY A 55 -11.57 7.70 5.13
C GLY A 55 -10.13 7.69 5.64
N MET A 56 -9.64 8.81 6.19
CA MET A 56 -8.31 8.91 6.80
C MET A 56 -8.19 8.10 8.09
N ASN A 57 -9.23 8.02 8.91
CA ASN A 57 -9.24 7.13 10.07
C ASN A 57 -9.11 5.66 9.66
N GLY A 58 -9.77 5.28 8.56
CA GLY A 58 -9.59 3.95 7.96
C GLY A 58 -8.17 3.74 7.39
N LEU A 59 -7.60 4.76 6.74
CA LEU A 59 -6.24 4.72 6.20
C LEU A 59 -5.17 4.59 7.28
N ALA A 60 -5.38 5.18 8.46
CA ALA A 60 -4.48 5.06 9.61
C ALA A 60 -4.44 3.64 10.21
N GLY A 61 -5.37 2.76 9.82
CA GLY A 61 -5.39 1.37 10.27
C GLY A 61 -4.11 0.61 9.85
N PRO A 62 -3.50 -0.19 10.75
CA PRO A 62 -2.27 -0.92 10.45
C PRO A 62 -2.34 -1.84 9.23
N LEU A 63 -3.51 -2.42 8.99
CA LEU A 63 -3.77 -3.32 7.86
C LEU A 63 -4.03 -2.58 6.53
N HIS A 64 -3.89 -1.25 6.50
CA HIS A 64 -4.14 -0.46 5.30
C HIS A 64 -2.99 0.51 4.98
N GLY A 65 -2.62 1.39 5.92
CA GLY A 65 -1.72 2.52 5.61
C GLY A 65 -0.22 2.29 5.84
N LEU A 66 0.21 1.19 6.48
CA LEU A 66 1.58 1.07 6.99
C LEU A 66 2.56 0.27 6.12
N ALA A 67 2.10 -0.32 5.01
CA ALA A 67 2.92 -1.24 4.20
C ALA A 67 4.27 -0.64 3.76
N ASN A 68 4.29 0.64 3.37
CA ASN A 68 5.52 1.35 2.99
C ASN A 68 6.54 1.40 4.15
N GLN A 69 6.08 1.74 5.35
CA GLN A 69 6.92 1.84 6.54
C GLN A 69 7.45 0.46 6.98
N GLU A 70 6.62 -0.58 6.88
CA GLU A 70 6.99 -1.96 7.20
C GLU A 70 8.08 -2.48 6.26
N VAL A 71 8.01 -2.17 4.96
CA VAL A 71 9.06 -2.51 3.99
C VAL A 71 10.39 -1.88 4.38
N ILE A 72 10.40 -0.57 4.63
CA ILE A 72 11.65 0.14 4.94
C ILE A 72 12.26 -0.34 6.25
N LYS A 73 11.43 -0.53 7.28
CA LYS A 73 11.87 -1.11 8.56
C LYS A 73 12.54 -2.46 8.35
N TRP A 74 11.90 -3.36 7.58
CA TRP A 74 12.44 -4.69 7.29
C TRP A 74 13.79 -4.63 6.53
N ILE A 75 13.94 -3.71 5.57
CA ILE A 75 15.20 -3.54 4.83
C ILE A 75 16.32 -3.04 5.76
N PHE A 76 16.03 -2.10 6.66
CA PHE A 76 17.03 -1.62 7.62
C PHE A 76 17.42 -2.70 8.63
N GLU A 77 16.45 -3.45 9.18
CA GLU A 77 16.73 -4.59 10.06
C GLU A 77 17.59 -5.65 9.37
N MET A 78 17.36 -5.91 8.08
CA MET A 78 18.19 -6.83 7.29
C MET A 78 19.63 -6.32 7.17
N ARG A 79 19.82 -5.04 6.81
CA ARG A 79 21.16 -4.43 6.67
C ARG A 79 21.93 -4.43 7.98
N GLU A 80 21.26 -4.08 9.07
CA GLU A 80 21.82 -4.09 10.41
C GLU A 80 22.23 -5.51 10.81
N THR A 81 21.35 -6.50 10.61
CA THR A 81 21.64 -7.91 10.92
C THR A 81 22.84 -8.44 10.13
N LEU A 82 22.98 -8.02 8.86
CA LEU A 82 24.06 -8.46 7.99
C LEU A 82 25.35 -7.62 8.15
N GLY A 83 25.27 -6.47 8.83
CA GLY A 83 26.39 -5.54 8.99
C GLY A 83 26.88 -4.93 7.67
N VAL A 84 26.02 -4.78 6.67
CA VAL A 84 26.38 -4.25 5.34
C VAL A 84 25.32 -3.28 4.82
N ASP A 85 25.78 -2.20 4.18
CA ASP A 85 24.89 -1.22 3.57
C ASP A 85 24.25 -1.73 2.28
N LEU A 86 24.91 -2.63 1.55
CA LEU A 86 24.45 -3.12 0.25
C LEU A 86 24.57 -4.65 0.17
N PRO A 87 23.60 -5.38 0.76
CA PRO A 87 23.60 -6.84 0.76
C PRO A 87 23.67 -7.46 -0.64
N SER A 88 24.46 -8.52 -0.81
CA SER A 88 24.49 -9.32 -2.05
C SER A 88 23.17 -10.08 -2.24
N LYS A 89 22.93 -10.58 -3.46
CA LYS A 89 21.75 -11.42 -3.75
C LYS A 89 21.71 -12.67 -2.88
N ASP A 90 22.87 -13.28 -2.61
CA ASP A 90 22.96 -14.48 -1.75
C ASP A 90 22.62 -14.16 -0.29
N GLN A 91 23.14 -13.04 0.24
CA GLN A 91 22.81 -12.59 1.60
C GLN A 91 21.32 -12.28 1.76
N ILE A 92 20.71 -11.64 0.76
CA ILE A 92 19.27 -11.38 0.72
C ILE A 92 18.49 -12.70 0.67
N ALA A 93 18.91 -13.64 -0.18
CA ALA A 93 18.24 -14.94 -0.31
C ALA A 93 18.23 -15.69 1.03
N ASP A 94 19.35 -15.72 1.74
CA ASP A 94 19.45 -16.40 3.03
C ASP A 94 18.64 -15.70 4.12
N TYR A 95 18.65 -14.35 4.15
CA TYR A 95 17.82 -13.58 5.07
C TYR A 95 16.31 -13.77 4.83
N VAL A 96 15.90 -13.83 3.56
CA VAL A 96 14.51 -14.10 3.15
C VAL A 96 14.09 -15.50 3.57
N LYS A 97 14.92 -16.53 3.31
CA LYS A 97 14.65 -17.90 3.77
C LYS A 97 14.51 -17.98 5.29
N LYS A 98 15.39 -17.29 6.03
CA LYS A 98 15.28 -17.18 7.49
C LYS A 98 13.96 -16.56 7.91
N THR A 99 13.60 -15.41 7.33
CA THR A 99 12.32 -14.71 7.60
C THR A 99 11.12 -15.64 7.40
N LEU A 100 11.11 -16.38 6.29
CA LEU A 100 10.02 -17.33 5.97
C LEU A 100 10.01 -18.54 6.91
N SER A 101 11.18 -19.03 7.35
CA SER A 101 11.28 -20.14 8.31
C SER A 101 10.76 -19.79 9.71
N GLU A 102 10.77 -18.50 10.06
CA GLU A 102 10.19 -17.96 11.30
C GLU A 102 8.66 -17.76 11.19
N GLY A 103 8.05 -18.14 10.07
CA GLY A 103 6.62 -17.97 9.82
C GLY A 103 6.22 -16.53 9.47
N LYS A 104 7.19 -15.64 9.21
CA LYS A 104 6.95 -14.27 8.77
C LYS A 104 6.80 -14.20 7.24
N VAL A 105 6.27 -13.08 6.76
CA VAL A 105 6.16 -12.77 5.32
C VAL A 105 7.24 -11.77 4.91
N VAL A 106 7.51 -11.68 3.61
CA VAL A 106 8.35 -10.61 3.04
C VAL A 106 7.46 -9.40 2.75
N PRO A 107 7.63 -8.26 3.45
CA PRO A 107 6.76 -7.10 3.25
C PRO A 107 6.79 -6.61 1.81
N GLY A 108 5.62 -6.22 1.29
CA GLY A 108 5.46 -5.74 -0.09
C GLY A 108 5.41 -6.83 -1.17
N TYR A 109 5.53 -8.12 -0.82
CA TYR A 109 5.45 -9.26 -1.75
C TYR A 109 4.29 -10.20 -1.40
N GLY A 110 3.79 -10.97 -2.39
CA GLY A 110 2.82 -12.04 -2.14
C GLY A 110 1.35 -11.62 -2.21
N HIS A 111 1.03 -10.55 -2.95
CA HIS A 111 -0.33 -10.01 -3.04
C HIS A 111 -1.33 -11.01 -3.66
N ALA A 112 -2.52 -11.12 -3.07
CA ALA A 112 -3.55 -12.08 -3.48
C ALA A 112 -4.08 -11.91 -4.93
N VAL A 113 -3.94 -10.72 -5.52
CA VAL A 113 -4.61 -10.32 -6.77
C VAL A 113 -3.61 -10.07 -7.90
N LEU A 114 -2.45 -9.47 -7.62
CA LEU A 114 -1.47 -9.04 -8.63
C LEU A 114 -0.73 -10.25 -9.24
N ARG A 115 -1.03 -10.59 -10.49
CA ARG A 115 -0.41 -11.75 -11.19
C ARG A 115 0.98 -11.48 -11.78
N LYS A 116 1.39 -10.22 -11.79
CA LYS A 116 2.67 -9.69 -12.31
C LYS A 116 3.10 -8.50 -11.46
N THR A 117 4.34 -8.03 -11.63
CA THR A 117 4.85 -6.81 -11.00
C THR A 117 3.86 -5.66 -11.17
N ASP A 118 3.54 -4.99 -10.06
CA ASP A 118 2.69 -3.81 -10.05
C ASP A 118 3.31 -2.71 -10.95
N PRO A 119 2.59 -2.18 -11.95
CA PRO A 119 3.13 -1.10 -12.79
C PRO A 119 3.54 0.14 -11.99
N ARG A 120 2.96 0.37 -10.80
CA ARG A 120 3.36 1.45 -9.90
C ARG A 120 4.72 1.20 -9.24
N PHE A 121 5.05 -0.06 -8.94
CA PHE A 121 6.42 -0.45 -8.55
C PHE A 121 7.39 -0.16 -9.70
N THR A 122 7.04 -0.58 -10.92
CA THR A 122 7.88 -0.35 -12.11
C THR A 122 8.12 1.14 -12.37
N ALA A 123 7.09 1.98 -12.26
CA ALA A 123 7.23 3.43 -12.44
C ALA A 123 8.23 4.05 -11.43
N GLN A 124 8.18 3.61 -10.17
CA GLN A 124 9.10 4.04 -9.12
C GLN A 124 10.52 3.51 -9.34
N MET A 125 10.66 2.26 -9.81
CA MET A 125 11.94 1.69 -10.18
C MET A 125 12.61 2.47 -11.32
N GLU A 126 11.88 2.82 -12.37
CA GLU A 126 12.40 3.62 -13.48
C GLU A 126 12.77 5.05 -13.05
N PHE A 127 11.99 5.64 -12.15
CA PHE A 127 12.36 6.90 -11.50
C PHE A 127 13.69 6.77 -10.74
N GLY A 128 13.82 5.73 -9.91
CA GLY A 128 15.04 5.46 -9.15
C GLY A 128 16.27 5.28 -10.04
N LYS A 129 16.16 4.49 -11.13
CA LYS A 129 17.26 4.28 -12.09
C LYS A 129 17.73 5.58 -12.75
N LYS A 130 16.81 6.51 -13.02
CA LYS A 130 17.12 7.79 -13.65
C LYS A 130 17.75 8.79 -12.67
N HIS A 131 17.28 8.83 -11.43
CA HIS A 131 17.61 9.93 -10.50
C HIS A 131 18.59 9.54 -9.39
N MET A 132 18.69 8.26 -9.05
CA MET A 132 19.50 7.75 -7.93
C MET A 132 20.01 6.30 -8.19
N PRO A 133 20.68 6.05 -9.33
CA PRO A 133 21.14 4.69 -9.68
C PRO A 133 22.14 4.10 -8.69
N ASP A 134 22.90 4.95 -8.00
CA ASP A 134 24.00 4.55 -7.11
C ASP A 134 23.60 4.53 -5.63
N ASP A 135 22.35 4.85 -5.30
CA ASP A 135 21.88 4.83 -3.91
C ASP A 135 21.84 3.39 -3.37
N PRO A 136 22.55 3.07 -2.28
CA PRO A 136 22.60 1.70 -1.76
C PRO A 136 21.22 1.17 -1.38
N LEU A 137 20.34 1.98 -0.76
CA LEU A 137 18.99 1.61 -0.33
C LEU A 137 18.12 1.23 -1.52
N VAL A 138 18.14 2.07 -2.54
CA VAL A 138 17.41 1.83 -3.78
C VAL A 138 17.96 0.60 -4.51
N GLN A 139 19.28 0.42 -4.57
CA GLN A 139 19.87 -0.80 -5.13
C GLN A 139 19.52 -2.06 -4.35
N THR A 140 19.36 -1.97 -3.03
CA THR A 140 18.92 -3.11 -2.21
C THR A 140 17.48 -3.50 -2.52
N VAL A 141 16.58 -2.54 -2.71
CA VAL A 141 15.22 -2.82 -3.19
C VAL A 141 15.24 -3.58 -4.52
N TRP A 142 16.11 -3.19 -5.46
CA TRP A 142 16.23 -3.88 -6.75
C TRP A 142 16.82 -5.29 -6.62
N ARG A 143 17.80 -5.49 -5.74
CA ARG A 143 18.33 -6.84 -5.47
C ARG A 143 17.28 -7.73 -4.80
N ILE A 144 16.46 -7.19 -3.90
CA ILE A 144 15.30 -7.90 -3.34
C ILE A 144 14.34 -8.29 -4.46
N TYR A 145 14.03 -7.38 -5.38
CA TYR A 145 13.17 -7.64 -6.53
C TYR A 145 13.71 -8.75 -7.45
N ASP A 146 15.02 -8.79 -7.68
CA ASP A 146 15.65 -9.83 -8.49
C ASP A 146 15.73 -11.19 -7.80
N THR A 147 15.58 -11.24 -6.47
CA THR A 147 15.87 -12.45 -5.66
C THR A 147 14.60 -13.08 -5.06
N VAL A 148 13.70 -12.26 -4.51
CA VAL A 148 12.53 -12.74 -3.75
C VAL A 148 11.52 -13.51 -4.61
N PRO A 149 11.17 -13.10 -5.85
CA PRO A 149 10.14 -13.77 -6.63
C PRO A 149 10.41 -15.27 -6.85
N ASP A 150 11.65 -15.63 -7.14
CA ASP A 150 12.06 -17.03 -7.37
C ASP A 150 11.97 -17.87 -6.09
N ILE A 151 12.36 -17.29 -4.95
CA ILE A 151 12.26 -17.95 -3.64
C ILE A 151 10.80 -18.23 -3.31
N LEU A 152 9.92 -17.23 -3.47
CA LEU A 152 8.49 -17.37 -3.15
C LEU A 152 7.78 -18.36 -4.08
N ASN A 153 8.13 -18.36 -5.37
CA ASN A 153 7.64 -19.37 -6.33
C ASN A 153 8.05 -20.78 -5.93
N GLY A 154 9.30 -20.97 -5.50
CA GLY A 154 9.82 -22.28 -5.07
C GLY A 154 9.09 -22.89 -3.87
N LEU A 155 8.40 -22.07 -3.06
CA LEU A 155 7.62 -22.56 -1.91
C LEU A 155 6.29 -23.23 -2.28
N GLY A 156 5.75 -22.98 -3.48
CA GLY A 156 4.45 -23.50 -3.93
C GLY A 156 3.22 -22.99 -3.15
N LYS A 157 3.41 -22.10 -2.15
CA LYS A 157 2.34 -21.52 -1.32
C LYS A 157 1.91 -20.13 -1.77
N VAL A 158 2.79 -19.39 -2.47
CA VAL A 158 2.53 -18.02 -2.90
C VAL A 158 2.08 -18.04 -4.35
N LYS A 159 0.81 -17.68 -4.59
CA LYS A 159 0.22 -17.71 -5.93
C LYS A 159 0.82 -16.65 -6.86
N ASN A 160 1.14 -15.47 -6.32
CA ASN A 160 1.78 -14.40 -7.08
C ASN A 160 2.91 -13.75 -6.26
N PRO A 161 4.18 -13.97 -6.62
CA PRO A 161 5.32 -13.58 -5.80
C PRO A 161 5.84 -12.16 -6.12
N TRP A 162 5.00 -11.30 -6.70
CA TRP A 162 5.43 -10.02 -7.26
C TRP A 162 5.24 -8.87 -6.27
N PRO A 163 6.07 -7.81 -6.35
CA PRO A 163 5.96 -6.68 -5.46
C PRO A 163 4.80 -5.74 -5.84
N ASN A 164 4.33 -4.98 -4.84
CA ASN A 164 3.42 -3.86 -5.01
C ASN A 164 4.15 -2.50 -4.93
N VAL A 165 3.40 -1.40 -5.06
CA VAL A 165 3.93 -0.03 -4.96
C VAL A 165 4.71 0.26 -3.66
N ASP A 166 4.29 -0.30 -2.54
CA ASP A 166 4.85 -0.04 -1.21
C ASP A 166 6.25 -0.64 -1.04
N ALA A 167 6.60 -1.65 -1.85
CA ALA A 167 7.92 -2.28 -1.85
C ALA A 167 9.05 -1.35 -2.34
N HIS A 168 8.73 -0.20 -2.94
CA HIS A 168 9.72 0.73 -3.51
C HIS A 168 9.65 2.14 -2.92
N SER A 169 8.45 2.64 -2.67
CA SER A 169 8.18 4.05 -2.36
C SER A 169 9.05 4.60 -1.24
N GLY A 170 9.19 3.85 -0.14
CA GLY A 170 9.94 4.31 1.02
C GLY A 170 11.41 4.58 0.73
N ALA A 171 12.06 3.78 -0.12
CA ALA A 171 13.49 3.97 -0.43
C ALA A 171 13.72 5.29 -1.19
N LEU A 172 12.78 5.66 -2.07
CA LEU A 172 12.82 6.95 -2.77
C LEU A 172 12.62 8.14 -1.82
N LEU A 173 11.75 8.01 -0.82
CA LEU A 173 11.51 9.07 0.17
C LEU A 173 12.75 9.26 1.08
N VAL A 174 13.33 8.15 1.55
CA VAL A 174 14.55 8.17 2.38
C VAL A 174 15.72 8.78 1.62
N HIS A 175 15.91 8.46 0.34
CA HIS A 175 16.99 9.03 -0.48
C HIS A 175 17.00 10.56 -0.47
N TYR A 176 15.82 11.18 -0.56
CA TYR A 176 15.70 12.64 -0.54
C TYR A 176 15.69 13.25 0.88
N GLY A 177 15.83 12.44 1.92
CA GLY A 177 15.93 12.90 3.31
C GLY A 177 14.62 12.87 4.10
N MET A 178 13.54 12.32 3.55
CA MET A 178 12.27 12.19 4.30
C MET A 178 12.27 10.90 5.12
N VAL A 179 12.71 11.01 6.37
CA VAL A 179 12.95 9.88 7.29
C VAL A 179 11.94 9.81 8.43
N GLU A 180 10.95 10.70 8.44
CA GLU A 180 9.81 10.69 9.35
C GLU A 180 8.81 9.61 8.90
N TYR A 181 9.15 8.34 9.10
CA TYR A 181 8.39 7.21 8.55
C TYR A 181 6.89 7.29 8.87
N GLU A 182 6.53 7.66 10.10
CA GLU A 182 5.14 7.82 10.56
C GLU A 182 4.33 8.82 9.69
N PHE A 183 5.00 9.74 9.00
CA PHE A 183 4.39 10.72 8.11
C PHE A 183 4.02 10.15 6.73
N TYR A 184 4.53 8.98 6.34
CA TYR A 184 4.29 8.43 4.99
C TYR A 184 2.81 8.19 4.70
N THR A 185 2.02 7.81 5.70
CA THR A 185 0.57 7.64 5.56
C THR A 185 -0.15 8.96 5.27
N VAL A 186 0.40 10.10 5.71
CA VAL A 186 -0.12 11.43 5.38
C VAL A 186 0.06 11.72 3.89
N LEU A 187 1.22 11.40 3.31
CA LEU A 187 1.45 11.51 1.86
C LEU A 187 0.48 10.65 1.08
N PHE A 188 0.25 9.43 1.55
CA PHE A 188 -0.72 8.52 0.94
C PHE A 188 -2.13 9.11 1.00
N GLY A 189 -2.54 9.66 2.16
CA GLY A 189 -3.82 10.34 2.31
C GLY A 189 -4.01 11.49 1.32
N VAL A 190 -3.02 12.38 1.21
CA VAL A 190 -3.05 13.52 0.26
C VAL A 190 -3.21 13.05 -1.18
N SER A 191 -2.48 12.00 -1.58
CA SER A 191 -2.65 11.41 -2.91
C SER A 191 -4.04 10.80 -3.08
N ARG A 192 -4.48 9.98 -2.12
CA ARG A 192 -5.76 9.25 -2.15
C ARG A 192 -6.98 10.17 -2.23
N ALA A 193 -6.87 11.39 -1.71
CA ALA A 193 -7.91 12.41 -1.84
C ALA A 193 -8.36 12.61 -3.29
N LEU A 194 -7.43 12.53 -4.26
CA LEU A 194 -7.73 12.72 -5.68
C LEU A 194 -8.76 11.70 -6.19
N GLY A 195 -8.56 10.41 -5.89
CA GLY A 195 -9.45 9.34 -6.34
C GLY A 195 -10.79 9.34 -5.60
N VAL A 196 -10.75 9.33 -4.27
CA VAL A 196 -11.97 9.17 -3.46
C VAL A 196 -12.90 10.37 -3.58
N LEU A 197 -12.38 11.59 -3.72
CA LEU A 197 -13.21 12.78 -3.91
C LEU A 197 -13.75 12.88 -5.34
N ALA A 198 -12.99 12.41 -6.35
CA ALA A 198 -13.52 12.29 -7.70
C ALA A 198 -14.69 11.30 -7.76
N SER A 199 -14.56 10.13 -7.11
CA SER A 199 -15.65 9.16 -6.97
C SER A 199 -16.84 9.76 -6.22
N LEU A 200 -16.60 10.48 -5.13
CA LEU A 200 -17.66 11.09 -4.32
C LEU A 200 -18.48 12.13 -5.12
N CYS A 201 -17.84 12.90 -6.00
CA CYS A 201 -18.55 13.79 -6.93
C CYS A 201 -19.50 13.00 -7.84
N TRP A 202 -19.04 11.87 -8.39
CA TRP A 202 -19.87 11.00 -9.23
C TRP A 202 -21.00 10.33 -8.45
N ASP A 203 -20.76 9.93 -7.21
CA ASP A 203 -21.82 9.37 -6.36
C ASP A 203 -22.99 10.34 -6.20
N ARG A 204 -22.70 11.65 -6.09
CA ARG A 204 -23.73 12.70 -6.03
C ARG A 204 -24.37 12.95 -7.40
N ALA A 205 -23.56 13.06 -8.45
CA ALA A 205 -24.05 13.30 -9.80
C ALA A 205 -24.98 12.19 -10.31
N LEU A 206 -24.72 10.94 -9.93
CA LEU A 206 -25.51 9.76 -10.29
C LEU A 206 -26.67 9.49 -9.33
N GLY A 207 -26.80 10.27 -8.24
CA GLY A 207 -27.84 10.06 -7.24
C GLY A 207 -27.74 8.71 -6.54
N MET A 208 -26.52 8.22 -6.29
CA MET A 208 -26.30 6.94 -5.60
C MET A 208 -26.98 6.95 -4.23
N PRO A 209 -27.72 5.88 -3.87
CA PRO A 209 -28.50 5.84 -2.64
C PRO A 209 -27.61 5.61 -1.41
N LEU A 210 -28.24 5.68 -0.24
CA LEU A 210 -27.63 5.26 1.03
C LEU A 210 -27.14 3.81 0.95
N GLU A 211 -25.88 3.57 1.29
CA GLU A 211 -25.36 2.21 1.47
C GLU A 211 -25.89 1.63 2.79
N ARG A 212 -26.66 0.54 2.72
CA ARG A 212 -27.31 -0.07 3.88
C ARG A 212 -27.40 -1.60 3.75
N PRO A 213 -26.29 -2.34 3.93
CA PRO A 213 -26.32 -3.79 3.90
C PRO A 213 -27.14 -4.36 5.07
N LYS A 214 -27.77 -5.53 4.85
CA LYS A 214 -28.39 -6.30 5.94
C LYS A 214 -27.30 -7.08 6.69
N SER A 215 -27.31 -7.03 8.02
CA SER A 215 -26.47 -7.90 8.86
C SER A 215 -27.23 -9.17 9.25
N VAL A 216 -26.50 -10.26 9.47
CA VAL A 216 -27.04 -11.54 9.94
C VAL A 216 -26.22 -12.06 11.11
N THR A 217 -26.84 -12.85 11.98
CA THR A 217 -26.16 -13.47 13.13
C THR A 217 -25.71 -14.88 12.77
N THR A 218 -24.72 -15.40 13.49
CA THR A 218 -24.30 -16.80 13.37
C THR A 218 -25.47 -17.77 13.59
N THR A 219 -26.41 -17.43 14.47
CA THR A 219 -27.61 -18.25 14.71
C THR A 219 -28.49 -18.31 13.48
N LEU A 220 -28.82 -17.17 12.86
CA LEU A 220 -29.61 -17.11 11.62
C LEU A 220 -28.96 -17.92 10.49
N VAL A 221 -27.63 -17.81 10.34
CA VAL A 221 -26.91 -18.60 9.34
C VAL A 221 -26.99 -20.10 9.62
N LYS A 222 -26.88 -20.53 10.89
CA LYS A 222 -27.00 -21.94 11.28
C LYS A 222 -28.42 -22.48 11.04
N ASP A 223 -29.44 -21.72 11.41
CA ASP A 223 -30.83 -22.13 11.23
C ASP A 223 -31.21 -22.20 9.75
N TRP A 224 -30.72 -21.25 8.94
CA TRP A 224 -30.85 -21.30 7.49
C TRP A 224 -30.18 -22.52 6.85
N LEU A 225 -28.94 -22.82 7.21
CA LEU A 225 -28.23 -24.01 6.73
C LEU A 225 -28.91 -25.31 7.18
N ALA A 226 -29.61 -25.29 8.34
CA ALA A 226 -30.40 -26.41 8.85
C ALA A 226 -31.82 -26.49 8.25
N GLY A 227 -32.20 -25.57 7.35
CA GLY A 227 -33.54 -25.50 6.77
C GLY A 227 -34.64 -25.13 7.77
N LYS A 228 -34.29 -24.54 8.90
CA LYS A 228 -35.22 -24.16 9.97
C LYS A 228 -35.77 -22.74 9.82
N ASP A 229 -35.04 -21.87 9.13
CA ASP A 229 -35.39 -20.46 8.93
C ASP A 229 -34.80 -19.91 7.62
N GLN A 230 -35.14 -18.69 7.22
CA GLN A 230 -34.45 -17.96 6.14
C GLN A 230 -33.20 -17.26 6.66
N ILE A 231 -32.20 -17.04 5.80
CA ILE A 231 -30.95 -16.35 6.17
C ILE A 231 -31.18 -14.92 6.69
N TRP A 232 -32.33 -14.32 6.34
CA TRP A 232 -32.74 -12.98 6.75
C TRP A 232 -33.83 -12.95 7.84
N GLY A 233 -34.30 -14.10 8.31
CA GLY A 233 -35.33 -14.21 9.37
C GLY A 233 -36.73 -13.72 8.99
N GLU A 234 -37.10 -13.76 7.70
CA GLU A 234 -38.45 -13.46 7.18
C GLU A 234 -39.12 -14.72 6.62
#